data_AF-A0AAD1I3L5-F1
#
_entry.id   AF-A0AAD1I3L5-F1
#
_cell.length_a   1.000
_cell.length_b   1.000
_cell.length_c   1.000
_cell.angle_alpha   90.00
_cell.angle_beta   90.00
_cell.angle_gamma   90.00
#
_symmetry.space_group_name_H-M   'P 1'
#
loop_
_entity.id
_entity.type
_entity.pdbx_description
1 polymer ?
#
loop_
_entity_poly.entity_id
_entity_poly.type
_entity_poly.pdbx_seq_one_letter_code
_entity_poly.pdbx_strand_id
1 'polypeptide(L)'
;MAARAGRTAAAAAALMLLASGCTTVVSGTVRPAPGLAPTPVAGMAVRQVLLDDAELSKIVGQGFRSDPSLPPRFGGVDDLPDAWDEAEPEDCVGAAVGGQKSVYGSAGAQDVAHEFWDSTSAPDDSPLTGVGEAVIALATAADAEALFEKFSQQWGHCDGVTVVRSGEDSGDASGEIIDVSTADGVLTATVRTTVGGEVGLRVTRAVAARVNCLVDVDVFWFAGEDDHADAPPPGDTTAADLARAMLDKVRVLSG
;
A
#
# COMPACT_ATOMS: atom_id res chain seq x y z
N MET A 1 -81.13 -55.19 6.85
CA MET A 1 -80.93 -55.18 5.38
C MET A 1 -80.23 -53.88 4.99
N ALA A 2 -79.23 -53.95 4.10
CA ALA A 2 -78.56 -52.85 3.36
C ALA A 2 -77.86 -51.70 4.14
N ALA A 3 -76.71 -51.25 3.58
CA ALA A 3 -75.89 -50.07 3.96
C ALA A 3 -75.76 -49.13 2.72
N ARG A 4 -75.47 -47.81 2.79
CA ARG A 4 -74.20 -47.07 3.07
C ARG A 4 -74.55 -45.55 3.16
N ALA A 5 -73.80 -44.57 3.72
CA ALA A 5 -72.42 -44.39 4.22
C ALA A 5 -71.43 -43.61 3.29
N GLY A 6 -71.20 -42.31 3.58
CA GLY A 6 -70.14 -41.42 3.03
C GLY A 6 -70.67 -40.12 2.36
N ARG A 7 -70.02 -38.94 2.39
CA ARG A 7 -68.85 -38.44 3.15
C ARG A 7 -68.82 -36.88 3.11
N THR A 8 -68.07 -36.20 3.99
CA THR A 8 -68.18 -34.76 4.34
C THR A 8 -67.25 -33.77 3.59
N ALA A 9 -67.62 -32.47 3.57
CA ALA A 9 -66.82 -31.28 3.21
C ALA A 9 -67.49 -30.00 3.78
N ALA A 10 -66.85 -28.87 4.11
CA ALA A 10 -65.45 -28.46 4.34
C ALA A 10 -65.51 -27.25 5.33
N ALA A 11 -64.86 -27.25 6.50
CA ALA A 11 -63.45 -26.89 6.77
C ALA A 11 -63.09 -25.41 6.51
N ALA A 12 -62.57 -24.73 7.55
CA ALA A 12 -62.30 -23.29 7.58
C ALA A 12 -60.87 -22.96 8.10
N ALA A 13 -60.45 -21.71 7.88
CA ALA A 13 -59.32 -20.99 8.48
C ALA A 13 -57.87 -21.43 8.13
N ALA A 14 -57.11 -20.50 7.54
CA ALA A 14 -55.65 -20.45 7.57
C ALA A 14 -55.13 -19.02 7.32
N LEU A 15 -55.02 -18.21 8.38
CA LEU A 15 -54.23 -16.97 8.38
C LEU A 15 -52.79 -17.35 8.74
N MET A 16 -51.88 -17.36 7.76
CA MET A 16 -50.46 -17.63 8.01
C MET A 16 -49.71 -16.35 8.37
N LEU A 17 -49.02 -16.36 9.50
CA LEU A 17 -48.20 -15.24 9.97
C LEU A 17 -46.90 -15.15 9.17
N LEU A 18 -46.63 -13.99 8.59
CA LEU A 18 -45.33 -13.62 8.04
C LEU A 18 -44.50 -12.95 9.14
N ALA A 19 -43.69 -13.73 9.85
CA ALA A 19 -42.69 -13.19 10.78
C ALA A 19 -41.41 -12.86 10.01
N SER A 20 -41.17 -11.57 9.78
CA SER A 20 -39.91 -11.08 9.20
C SER A 20 -38.76 -11.20 10.21
N GLY A 21 -37.82 -12.10 9.96
CA GLY A 21 -36.60 -12.21 10.77
C GLY A 21 -35.61 -11.09 10.44
N CYS A 22 -35.44 -10.14 11.34
CA CYS A 22 -34.36 -9.15 11.24
C CYS A 22 -33.02 -9.79 11.61
N THR A 23 -32.20 -10.16 10.63
CA THR A 23 -30.82 -10.59 10.88
C THR A 23 -29.92 -9.39 11.13
N THR A 24 -29.80 -8.98 12.40
CA THR A 24 -28.74 -8.05 12.81
C THR A 24 -27.39 -8.74 12.68
N VAL A 25 -26.62 -8.36 11.66
CA VAL A 25 -25.19 -8.73 11.59
C VAL A 25 -24.49 -7.98 12.70
N VAL A 26 -24.16 -8.68 13.78
CA VAL A 26 -23.26 -8.14 14.80
C VAL A 26 -21.85 -8.25 14.22
N SER A 27 -21.26 -7.12 13.84
CA SER A 27 -19.85 -7.03 13.50
C SER A 27 -19.01 -7.29 14.75
N GLY A 28 -18.83 -8.56 15.09
CA GLY A 28 -17.96 -8.99 16.18
C GLY A 28 -16.51 -8.81 15.77
N THR A 29 -15.83 -7.83 16.35
CA THR A 29 -14.38 -7.71 16.26
C THR A 29 -13.74 -8.88 17.01
N VAL A 30 -13.32 -9.90 16.28
CA VAL A 30 -12.54 -11.02 16.82
C VAL A 30 -11.18 -10.47 17.23
N ARG A 31 -10.99 -10.24 18.53
CA ARG A 31 -9.70 -9.92 19.12
C ARG A 31 -9.08 -11.21 19.68
N PRO A 32 -7.84 -11.59 19.31
CA PRO A 32 -7.22 -12.79 19.85
C PRO A 32 -7.09 -12.75 21.39
N ALA A 33 -7.00 -13.95 21.96
CA ALA A 33 -6.69 -14.10 23.38
C ALA A 33 -5.30 -13.49 23.68
N PRO A 34 -5.12 -12.74 24.79
CA PRO A 34 -3.83 -12.18 25.17
C PRO A 34 -2.75 -13.27 25.25
N GLY A 35 -1.62 -13.03 24.58
CA GLY A 35 -0.46 -13.94 24.57
C GLY A 35 -0.40 -14.92 23.39
N LEU A 36 -1.35 -14.88 22.45
CA LEU A 36 -1.15 -15.48 21.13
C LEU A 36 -0.19 -14.61 20.29
N ALA A 37 0.67 -15.25 19.49
CA ALA A 37 1.45 -14.56 18.48
C ALA A 37 0.54 -14.04 17.36
N PRO A 38 0.81 -12.86 16.76
CA PRO A 38 0.04 -12.36 15.63
C PRO A 38 0.03 -13.36 14.46
N THR A 39 -1.10 -13.47 13.79
CA THR A 39 -1.24 -14.35 12.62
C THR A 39 -0.60 -13.68 11.40
N PRO A 40 0.23 -14.37 10.61
CA PRO A 40 0.73 -13.82 9.35
C PRO A 40 -0.42 -13.41 8.42
N VAL A 41 -0.31 -12.22 7.83
CA VAL A 41 -1.24 -11.73 6.80
C VAL A 41 -0.89 -12.40 5.48
N ALA A 42 -1.86 -13.02 4.83
CA ALA A 42 -1.67 -13.80 3.61
C ALA A 42 -2.92 -13.76 2.70
N GLY A 43 -2.73 -14.07 1.41
CA GLY A 43 -3.78 -14.05 0.40
C GLY A 43 -4.52 -12.72 0.34
N MET A 44 -5.84 -12.78 0.19
CA MET A 44 -6.70 -11.60 0.02
C MET A 44 -6.76 -10.65 1.23
N ALA A 45 -6.13 -10.99 2.35
CA ALA A 45 -5.92 -10.04 3.45
C ALA A 45 -4.82 -9.01 3.13
N VAL A 46 -3.81 -9.36 2.33
CA VAL A 46 -2.69 -8.45 2.00
C VAL A 46 -3.16 -7.26 1.18
N ARG A 47 -4.14 -7.45 0.27
CA ARG A 47 -4.80 -6.31 -0.42
C ARG A 47 -5.51 -5.35 0.55
N GLN A 48 -5.95 -5.81 1.72
CA GLN A 48 -6.61 -4.99 2.74
C GLN A 48 -5.61 -4.21 3.62
N VAL A 49 -4.31 -4.26 3.31
CA VAL A 49 -3.28 -3.42 3.95
C VAL A 49 -3.09 -2.08 3.23
N LEU A 50 -3.28 -2.03 1.91
CA LEU A 50 -3.34 -0.79 1.13
C LEU A 50 -4.42 0.15 1.67
N LEU A 51 -4.21 1.46 1.55
CA LEU A 51 -5.20 2.47 1.94
C LEU A 51 -6.24 2.64 0.83
N ASP A 52 -7.47 3.01 1.20
CA ASP A 52 -8.49 3.47 0.24
C ASP A 52 -8.48 5.00 0.07
N ASP A 53 -9.27 5.50 -0.90
CA ASP A 53 -9.36 6.93 -1.20
C ASP A 53 -9.81 7.76 0.01
N ALA A 54 -10.67 7.21 0.87
CA ALA A 54 -11.18 7.90 2.04
C ALA A 54 -10.17 7.92 3.19
N GLU A 55 -9.39 6.86 3.37
CA GLU A 55 -8.27 6.79 4.31
C GLU A 55 -7.14 7.75 3.91
N LEU A 56 -6.69 7.71 2.65
CA LEU A 56 -5.71 8.65 2.09
C LEU A 56 -6.17 10.09 2.24
N SER A 57 -7.39 10.39 1.79
CA SER A 57 -7.91 11.76 1.84
C SER A 57 -8.02 12.32 3.27
N LYS A 58 -8.26 11.43 4.25
CA LYS A 58 -8.33 11.79 5.66
C LYS A 58 -6.94 12.01 6.29
N ILE A 59 -5.93 11.26 5.88
CA ILE A 59 -4.56 11.39 6.42
C ILE A 59 -3.87 12.63 5.83
N VAL A 60 -3.91 12.77 4.51
CA VAL A 60 -3.20 13.85 3.78
C VAL A 60 -4.01 15.16 3.79
N GLY A 61 -5.34 15.10 3.88
CA GLY A 61 -6.21 16.27 3.88
C GLY A 61 -6.63 16.77 2.49
N GLN A 62 -6.40 16.00 1.43
CA GLN A 62 -6.79 16.30 0.05
C GLN A 62 -7.40 15.07 -0.64
N GLY A 63 -8.26 15.26 -1.65
CA GLY A 63 -8.93 14.12 -2.30
C GLY A 63 -8.02 13.32 -3.23
N PHE A 64 -8.18 12.00 -3.27
CA PHE A 64 -7.49 11.09 -4.21
C PHE A 64 -8.44 10.30 -5.10
N ARG A 65 -7.91 9.74 -6.20
CA ARG A 65 -8.56 8.71 -7.03
C ARG A 65 -7.53 7.68 -7.49
N SER A 66 -7.92 6.41 -7.62
CA SER A 66 -7.07 5.36 -8.19
C SER A 66 -6.76 5.69 -9.65
N ASP A 67 -5.51 5.57 -10.10
CA ASP A 67 -5.11 5.85 -11.49
C ASP A 67 -5.71 4.79 -12.43
N PRO A 68 -6.62 5.16 -13.36
CA PRO A 68 -7.25 4.20 -14.27
C PRO A 68 -6.28 3.60 -15.32
N SER A 69 -5.10 4.20 -15.50
CA SER A 69 -4.04 3.69 -16.38
C SER A 69 -3.11 2.69 -15.69
N LEU A 70 -3.00 2.77 -14.36
CA LEU A 70 -2.19 1.89 -13.51
C LEU A 70 -3.08 1.16 -12.48
N PRO A 71 -3.96 0.24 -12.92
CA PRO A 71 -4.94 -0.39 -12.04
C PRO A 71 -4.27 -1.22 -10.93
N PRO A 72 -4.94 -1.37 -9.77
CA PRO A 72 -4.35 -2.03 -8.60
C PRO A 72 -3.98 -3.48 -8.88
N ARG A 73 -2.79 -3.90 -8.46
CA ARG A 73 -2.24 -5.24 -8.72
C ARG A 73 -2.11 -6.02 -7.42
N PHE A 74 -2.39 -7.32 -7.47
CA PHE A 74 -2.33 -8.21 -6.32
C PHE A 74 -2.02 -9.63 -6.79
N GLY A 75 -1.08 -10.29 -6.12
CA GLY A 75 -0.71 -11.68 -6.41
C GLY A 75 0.70 -12.00 -5.95
N GLY A 76 1.53 -12.55 -6.83
CA GLY A 76 2.93 -12.89 -6.52
C GLY A 76 3.87 -11.70 -6.76
N VAL A 77 5.18 -11.88 -6.52
CA VAL A 77 6.17 -10.80 -6.75
C VAL A 77 6.20 -10.28 -8.20
N ASP A 78 5.70 -11.06 -9.17
CA ASP A 78 5.48 -10.66 -10.57
C ASP A 78 4.35 -9.63 -10.78
N ASP A 79 3.53 -9.37 -9.77
CA ASP A 79 2.48 -8.36 -9.81
C ASP A 79 2.96 -6.95 -9.40
N LEU A 80 4.16 -6.82 -8.83
CA LEU A 80 4.82 -5.54 -8.58
C LEU A 80 5.30 -4.86 -9.90
N PRO A 81 5.40 -3.52 -9.93
CA PRO A 81 6.14 -2.80 -10.98
C PRO A 81 7.61 -3.27 -11.08
N ASP A 82 8.20 -3.22 -12.27
CA ASP A 82 9.62 -3.59 -12.49
C ASP A 82 10.26 -2.69 -13.55
N ALA A 83 9.98 -1.38 -13.49
CA ALA A 83 10.43 -0.44 -14.51
C ALA A 83 11.90 0.00 -14.32
N TRP A 84 12.51 -0.33 -13.17
CA TRP A 84 13.89 0.02 -12.80
C TRP A 84 14.76 -1.23 -12.59
N ASP A 85 14.42 -2.35 -13.24
CA ASP A 85 15.14 -3.62 -13.13
C ASP A 85 16.58 -3.58 -13.67
N GLU A 86 16.82 -2.81 -14.73
CA GLU A 86 18.15 -2.54 -15.32
C GLU A 86 18.80 -1.23 -14.80
N ALA A 87 18.32 -0.66 -13.69
CA ALA A 87 18.83 0.60 -13.16
C ALA A 87 20.06 0.43 -12.25
N GLU A 88 21.02 1.36 -12.34
CA GLU A 88 22.31 1.28 -11.66
C GLU A 88 22.57 2.51 -10.75
N PRO A 89 23.17 2.35 -9.56
CA PRO A 89 23.63 1.07 -8.98
C PRO A 89 22.46 0.23 -8.42
N GLU A 90 22.44 -1.07 -8.75
CA GLU A 90 21.39 -2.03 -8.37
C GLU A 90 21.03 -1.96 -6.87
N ASP A 91 22.04 -1.81 -6.00
CA ASP A 91 21.90 -1.78 -4.55
C ASP A 91 21.25 -0.50 -3.99
N CYS A 92 21.03 0.53 -4.80
CA CYS A 92 20.29 1.72 -4.39
C CYS A 92 18.92 1.87 -5.08
N VAL A 93 18.52 0.98 -6.01
CA VAL A 93 17.23 1.05 -6.72
C VAL A 93 16.04 1.14 -5.76
N GLY A 94 16.02 0.30 -4.72
CA GLY A 94 14.94 0.31 -3.71
C GLY A 94 14.89 1.56 -2.83
N ALA A 95 15.98 2.32 -2.75
CA ALA A 95 16.02 3.62 -2.08
C ALA A 95 15.56 4.76 -3.01
N ALA A 96 15.74 4.62 -4.33
CA ALA A 96 15.26 5.58 -5.32
C ALA A 96 13.78 5.43 -5.67
N VAL A 97 13.24 4.20 -5.72
CA VAL A 97 11.87 3.92 -6.21
C VAL A 97 11.21 2.81 -5.39
N GLY A 98 9.93 2.99 -5.06
CA GLY A 98 9.15 2.02 -4.31
C GLY A 98 8.71 0.79 -5.12
N GLY A 99 8.43 -0.28 -4.38
CA GLY A 99 7.66 -1.43 -4.87
C GLY A 99 8.26 -2.19 -6.05
N GLN A 100 9.56 -2.05 -6.37
CA GLN A 100 10.14 -2.71 -7.53
C GLN A 100 10.29 -4.23 -7.33
N LYS A 101 9.79 -5.04 -8.27
CA LYS A 101 9.95 -6.50 -8.26
C LYS A 101 11.41 -6.92 -8.17
N SER A 102 12.31 -6.30 -8.91
CA SER A 102 13.77 -6.51 -8.83
C SER A 102 14.31 -6.41 -7.40
N VAL A 103 13.86 -5.42 -6.64
CA VAL A 103 14.23 -5.20 -5.23
C VAL A 103 13.68 -6.30 -4.30
N TYR A 104 12.44 -6.74 -4.51
CA TYR A 104 11.76 -7.73 -3.66
C TYR A 104 11.86 -9.19 -4.14
N GLY A 105 12.39 -9.44 -5.35
CA GLY A 105 12.38 -10.76 -6.01
C GLY A 105 13.17 -11.83 -5.26
N SER A 106 14.21 -11.44 -4.53
CA SER A 106 15.01 -12.33 -3.69
C SER A 106 14.47 -12.50 -2.26
N ALA A 107 13.44 -11.75 -1.85
CA ALA A 107 12.93 -11.74 -0.48
C ALA A 107 12.00 -12.93 -0.14
N GLY A 108 11.55 -13.70 -1.14
CA GLY A 108 10.62 -14.81 -0.92
C GLY A 108 9.18 -14.38 -0.60
N ALA A 109 8.75 -13.23 -1.15
CA ALA A 109 7.39 -12.72 -1.03
C ALA A 109 6.35 -13.79 -1.42
N GLN A 110 5.37 -14.00 -0.55
CA GLN A 110 4.27 -14.96 -0.74
C GLN A 110 3.10 -14.31 -1.47
N ASP A 111 2.74 -13.10 -1.02
CA ASP A 111 1.68 -12.27 -1.57
C ASP A 111 2.17 -10.82 -1.61
N VAL A 112 1.81 -10.08 -2.66
CA VAL A 112 2.03 -8.63 -2.77
C VAL A 112 0.73 -7.92 -3.14
N ALA A 113 0.62 -6.65 -2.76
CA ALA A 113 -0.42 -5.75 -3.26
C ALA A 113 0.23 -4.40 -3.60
N HIS A 114 -0.24 -3.74 -4.66
CA HIS A 114 0.27 -2.43 -5.05
C HIS A 114 -0.78 -1.58 -5.78
N GLU A 115 -0.85 -0.28 -5.48
CA GLU A 115 -1.80 0.69 -6.06
C GLU A 115 -1.17 2.09 -6.20
N PHE A 116 -1.57 2.83 -7.26
CA PHE A 116 -1.22 4.23 -7.47
C PHE A 116 -2.46 5.12 -7.38
N TRP A 117 -2.27 6.29 -6.77
CA TRP A 117 -3.31 7.27 -6.48
C TRP A 117 -2.95 8.64 -7.07
N ASP A 118 -3.81 9.16 -7.94
CA ASP A 118 -3.81 10.54 -8.41
C ASP A 118 -4.38 11.47 -7.33
N SER A 119 -3.74 12.63 -7.13
CA SER A 119 -4.38 13.77 -6.48
C SER A 119 -5.56 14.29 -7.31
N THR A 120 -6.62 14.70 -6.63
CA THR A 120 -7.78 15.39 -7.24
C THR A 120 -7.77 16.91 -7.02
N SER A 121 -6.81 17.42 -6.23
CA SER A 121 -6.61 18.86 -6.02
C SER A 121 -6.05 19.53 -7.27
N ALA A 122 -6.29 20.85 -7.42
CA ALA A 122 -5.55 21.62 -8.41
C ALA A 122 -4.07 21.78 -7.96
N PRO A 123 -3.10 21.89 -8.90
CA PRO A 123 -1.70 22.12 -8.55
C PRO A 123 -1.48 23.39 -7.71
N ASP A 124 -2.32 24.41 -7.90
CA ASP A 124 -2.28 25.66 -7.13
C ASP A 124 -2.76 25.48 -5.66
N ASP A 125 -3.49 24.40 -5.37
CA ASP A 125 -4.02 24.09 -4.02
C ASP A 125 -3.07 23.18 -3.21
N SER A 126 -2.27 22.33 -3.87
CA SER A 126 -1.30 21.43 -3.23
C SER A 126 -0.20 20.98 -4.18
N PRO A 127 1.08 20.97 -3.75
CA PRO A 127 2.17 20.40 -4.53
C PRO A 127 2.15 18.86 -4.56
N LEU A 128 1.37 18.18 -3.71
CA LEU A 128 1.30 16.72 -3.68
C LEU A 128 0.42 16.21 -4.84
N THR A 129 1.06 15.46 -5.75
CA THR A 129 0.49 15.01 -7.03
C THR A 129 -0.08 13.60 -6.97
N GLY A 130 0.47 12.73 -6.13
CA GLY A 130 0.00 11.35 -6.00
C GLY A 130 0.71 10.55 -4.93
N VAL A 131 0.28 9.31 -4.75
CA VAL A 131 0.86 8.32 -3.83
C VAL A 131 0.99 6.97 -4.53
N GLY A 132 2.12 6.29 -4.35
CA GLY A 132 2.31 4.89 -4.67
C GLY A 132 2.41 4.06 -3.39
N GLU A 133 1.69 2.95 -3.34
CA GLU A 133 1.68 2.05 -2.18
C GLU A 133 2.00 0.63 -2.61
N ALA A 134 2.90 -0.04 -1.89
CA ALA A 134 3.16 -1.46 -2.00
C ALA A 134 3.15 -2.15 -0.63
N VAL A 135 2.72 -3.41 -0.63
CA VAL A 135 2.71 -4.30 0.52
C VAL A 135 3.35 -5.61 0.10
N ILE A 136 4.33 -6.07 0.88
CA ILE A 136 5.09 -7.29 0.60
C ILE A 136 4.96 -8.21 1.81
N ALA A 137 4.16 -9.28 1.67
CA ALA A 137 3.97 -10.28 2.72
C ALA A 137 4.97 -11.43 2.54
N LEU A 138 5.86 -11.59 3.51
CA LEU A 138 6.82 -12.68 3.60
C LEU A 138 6.25 -13.86 4.40
N ALA A 139 7.01 -14.95 4.50
CA ALA A 139 6.56 -16.17 5.19
C ALA A 139 6.39 -15.99 6.71
N THR A 140 7.27 -15.22 7.36
CA THR A 140 7.23 -14.99 8.81
C THR A 140 7.53 -13.54 9.19
N ALA A 141 7.26 -13.20 10.45
CA ALA A 141 7.61 -11.87 10.97
C ALA A 141 9.12 -11.62 11.08
N ALA A 142 9.91 -12.68 11.33
CA ALA A 142 11.37 -12.57 11.39
C ALA A 142 11.97 -12.28 10.00
N ASP A 143 11.37 -12.81 8.92
CA ASP A 143 11.82 -12.51 7.56
C ASP A 143 11.59 -11.03 7.21
N ALA A 144 10.44 -10.47 7.63
CA ALA A 144 10.09 -9.08 7.37
C ALA A 144 10.96 -8.10 8.17
N GLU A 145 11.22 -8.41 9.45
CA GLU A 145 12.16 -7.66 10.30
C GLU A 145 13.59 -7.71 9.73
N ALA A 146 14.07 -8.89 9.32
CA ALA A 146 15.40 -9.04 8.70
C ALA A 146 15.53 -8.30 7.36
N LEU A 147 14.48 -8.26 6.53
CA LEU A 147 14.50 -7.49 5.29
C LEU A 147 14.48 -5.97 5.56
N PHE A 148 13.73 -5.52 6.55
CA PHE A 148 13.72 -4.12 6.98
C PHE A 148 15.08 -3.69 7.56
N GLU A 149 15.73 -4.54 8.37
CA GLU A 149 17.10 -4.29 8.85
C GLU A 149 18.11 -4.23 7.70
N LYS A 150 18.00 -5.12 6.70
CA LYS A 150 18.81 -5.08 5.48
C LYS A 150 18.63 -3.75 4.75
N PHE A 151 17.39 -3.35 4.46
CA PHE A 151 17.12 -2.09 3.78
C PHE A 151 17.60 -0.87 4.57
N SER A 152 17.44 -0.87 5.90
CA SER A 152 17.93 0.23 6.75
C SER A 152 19.45 0.39 6.68
N GLN A 153 20.20 -0.70 6.59
CA GLN A 153 21.65 -0.68 6.38
C GLN A 153 22.02 -0.26 4.95
N GLN A 154 21.27 -0.76 3.96
CA GLN A 154 21.51 -0.54 2.53
C GLN A 154 21.23 0.92 2.13
N TRP A 155 20.06 1.47 2.50
CA TRP A 155 19.74 2.87 2.22
C TRP A 155 20.73 3.84 2.89
N GLY A 156 21.26 3.47 4.06
CA GLY A 156 22.26 4.27 4.78
C GLY A 156 23.58 4.50 4.02
N HIS A 157 23.86 3.74 2.96
CA HIS A 157 24.98 4.01 2.03
C HIS A 157 24.56 4.63 0.69
N CYS A 158 23.25 4.84 0.49
CA CYS A 158 22.68 5.44 -0.73
C CYS A 158 22.42 6.95 -0.60
N ASP A 159 22.64 7.55 0.57
CA ASP A 159 22.50 9.00 0.75
C ASP A 159 23.54 9.77 -0.09
N GLY A 160 23.07 10.64 -0.99
CA GLY A 160 23.86 11.30 -2.03
C GLY A 160 24.17 10.45 -3.27
N VAL A 161 23.57 9.27 -3.43
CA VAL A 161 23.73 8.42 -4.62
C VAL A 161 22.64 8.71 -5.65
N THR A 162 23.03 8.85 -6.92
CA THR A 162 22.11 8.91 -8.05
C THR A 162 21.96 7.53 -8.68
N VAL A 163 20.74 6.99 -8.65
CA VAL A 163 20.36 5.80 -9.45
C VAL A 163 19.92 6.26 -10.83
N VAL A 164 20.36 5.59 -11.89
CA VAL A 164 20.04 5.89 -13.29
C VAL A 164 19.43 4.67 -13.96
N ARG A 165 18.22 4.85 -14.52
CA ARG A 165 17.56 3.93 -15.45
C ARG A 165 17.72 4.49 -16.86
N SER A 166 18.48 3.79 -17.70
CA SER A 166 18.59 4.16 -19.12
C SER A 166 17.23 4.04 -19.82
N GLY A 167 16.92 4.93 -20.76
CA GLY A 167 15.67 4.88 -21.51
C GLY A 167 15.85 5.11 -23.00
N GLU A 168 15.31 4.20 -23.82
CA GLU A 168 15.37 4.32 -25.29
C GLU A 168 14.47 5.46 -25.81
N ASP A 169 13.15 5.27 -25.79
CA ASP A 169 12.19 6.22 -26.37
C ASP A 169 11.70 7.29 -25.35
N SER A 170 11.72 6.98 -24.05
CA SER A 170 11.28 7.89 -22.98
C SER A 170 12.39 8.77 -22.40
N GLY A 171 13.62 8.59 -22.88
CA GLY A 171 14.83 9.17 -22.29
C GLY A 171 15.20 8.55 -20.95
N ASP A 172 16.44 8.82 -20.53
CA ASP A 172 16.97 8.38 -19.25
C ASP A 172 16.16 8.99 -18.10
N ALA A 173 15.95 8.20 -17.05
CA ALA A 173 15.41 8.68 -15.78
C ALA A 173 16.43 8.45 -14.67
N SER A 174 16.49 9.36 -13.70
CA SER A 174 17.36 9.20 -12.53
C SER A 174 16.69 9.65 -11.26
N GLY A 175 17.16 9.13 -10.12
CA GLY A 175 16.78 9.56 -8.77
C GLY A 175 18.03 9.79 -7.93
N GLU A 176 18.32 11.05 -7.56
CA GLU A 176 19.29 11.38 -6.51
C GLU A 176 18.61 11.19 -5.15
N ILE A 177 19.08 10.20 -4.39
CA ILE A 177 18.61 9.86 -3.05
C ILE A 177 19.30 10.79 -2.05
N ILE A 178 18.52 11.43 -1.18
CA ILE A 178 18.97 12.35 -0.14
C ILE A 178 18.15 12.17 1.15
N ASP A 179 18.61 12.74 2.26
CA ASP A 179 17.87 12.83 3.52
C ASP A 179 17.43 11.45 4.06
N VAL A 180 18.28 10.44 3.90
CA VAL A 180 18.02 9.08 4.40
C VAL A 180 18.01 9.07 5.92
N SER A 181 16.95 8.53 6.52
CA SER A 181 16.82 8.45 7.98
C SER A 181 16.07 7.22 8.44
N THR A 182 16.22 6.82 9.70
CA THR A 182 15.37 5.79 10.33
C THR A 182 14.92 6.28 11.69
N ALA A 183 13.60 6.42 11.89
CA ALA A 183 13.01 6.91 13.11
C ALA A 183 11.70 6.17 13.42
N ASP A 184 11.47 5.83 14.68
CA ASP A 184 10.24 5.18 15.18
C ASP A 184 9.79 3.94 14.38
N GLY A 185 10.74 3.17 13.85
CA GLY A 185 10.49 1.95 13.06
C GLY A 185 10.08 2.21 11.60
N VAL A 186 10.29 3.43 11.10
CA VAL A 186 10.11 3.79 9.68
C VAL A 186 11.46 4.24 9.11
N LEU A 187 11.84 3.64 7.99
CA LEU A 187 12.97 4.04 7.15
C LEU A 187 12.44 5.05 6.12
N THR A 188 13.09 6.20 5.97
CA THR A 188 12.68 7.26 5.04
C THR A 188 13.83 7.70 4.16
N ALA A 189 13.49 8.24 2.98
CA ALA A 189 14.40 8.98 2.12
C ALA A 189 13.62 10.03 1.32
N THR A 190 14.34 10.97 0.73
CA THR A 190 13.82 11.91 -0.27
C THR A 190 14.54 11.66 -1.58
N VAL A 191 13.85 11.71 -2.73
CA VAL A 191 14.44 11.43 -4.04
C VAL A 191 14.14 12.56 -5.02
N ARG A 192 15.19 13.22 -5.51
CA ARG A 192 15.11 14.19 -6.61
C ARG A 192 15.13 13.43 -7.93
N THR A 193 14.02 13.43 -8.66
CA THR A 193 13.97 12.75 -9.96
C THR A 193 14.34 13.67 -11.12
N THR A 194 14.77 13.08 -12.22
CA THR A 194 15.03 13.74 -13.50
C THR A 194 14.55 12.80 -14.60
N VAL A 195 13.93 13.33 -15.66
CA VAL A 195 13.44 12.54 -16.81
C VAL A 195 13.82 13.28 -18.09
N GLY A 196 14.50 12.60 -19.01
CA GLY A 196 14.97 13.21 -20.27
C GLY A 196 15.98 14.36 -20.09
N GLY A 197 16.58 14.47 -18.91
CA GLY A 197 17.45 15.59 -18.52
C GLY A 197 16.71 16.80 -17.92
N GLU A 198 15.39 16.76 -17.79
CA GLU A 198 14.57 17.80 -17.16
C GLU A 198 14.21 17.43 -15.71
N VAL A 199 14.04 18.44 -14.84
CA VAL A 199 13.68 18.26 -13.43
C VAL A 199 12.34 17.53 -13.32
N GLY A 200 12.33 16.41 -12.62
CA GLY A 200 11.14 15.60 -12.39
C GLY A 200 10.45 15.93 -11.07
N LEU A 201 9.56 15.04 -10.65
CA LEU A 201 8.90 15.12 -9.33
C LEU A 201 9.93 14.94 -8.21
N ARG A 202 9.66 15.55 -7.06
CA ARG A 202 10.28 15.13 -5.81
C ARG A 202 9.48 13.96 -5.25
N VAL A 203 10.14 12.97 -4.68
CA VAL A 203 9.48 11.85 -3.98
C VAL A 203 9.91 11.85 -2.53
N THR A 204 8.97 11.70 -1.58
CA THR A 204 9.30 11.24 -0.22
C THR A 204 8.95 9.77 -0.10
N ARG A 205 9.92 8.97 0.37
CA ARG A 205 9.84 7.52 0.48
C ARG A 205 9.75 7.09 1.93
N ALA A 206 8.96 6.06 2.19
CA ALA A 206 8.91 5.39 3.48
C ALA A 206 8.78 3.88 3.34
N VAL A 207 9.63 3.14 4.04
CA VAL A 207 9.49 1.69 4.23
C VAL A 207 9.35 1.39 5.71
N ALA A 208 8.47 0.45 6.06
CA ALA A 208 8.30 0.00 7.45
C ALA A 208 7.83 -1.46 7.48
N ALA A 209 8.03 -2.15 8.61
CA ALA A 209 7.63 -3.55 8.78
C ALA A 209 6.74 -3.77 10.02
N ARG A 210 5.78 -4.70 9.91
CA ARG A 210 5.02 -5.23 11.05
C ARG A 210 4.53 -6.64 10.74
N VAL A 211 4.58 -7.54 11.73
CA VAL A 211 4.32 -8.98 11.52
C VAL A 211 5.14 -9.42 10.30
N ASN A 212 4.56 -10.14 9.34
CA ASN A 212 5.24 -10.62 8.14
C ASN A 212 5.15 -9.66 6.94
N CYS A 213 4.63 -8.43 7.11
CA CYS A 213 4.49 -7.47 6.03
C CYS A 213 5.54 -6.37 6.12
N LEU A 214 6.17 -6.07 4.98
CA LEU A 214 6.71 -4.74 4.71
C LEU A 214 5.66 -3.90 3.98
N VAL A 215 5.68 -2.61 4.23
CA VAL A 215 4.95 -1.59 3.47
C VAL A 215 5.97 -0.61 2.91
N ASP A 216 5.75 -0.16 1.68
CA ASP A 216 6.67 0.67 0.90
C ASP A 216 5.84 1.73 0.19
N VAL A 217 6.13 3.00 0.46
CA VAL A 217 5.30 4.15 0.07
C VAL A 217 6.16 5.19 -0.64
N ASP A 218 5.68 5.62 -1.81
CA ASP A 218 6.15 6.81 -2.53
C ASP A 218 5.08 7.91 -2.39
N VAL A 219 5.47 9.13 -2.01
CA VAL A 219 4.61 10.32 -2.11
C VAL A 219 5.24 11.28 -3.10
N PHE A 220 4.49 11.63 -4.14
CA PHE A 220 4.97 12.39 -5.28
C PHE A 220 4.58 13.88 -5.16
N TRP A 221 5.54 14.76 -5.38
CA TRP A 221 5.39 16.21 -5.25
C TRP A 221 5.91 16.94 -6.50
N PHE A 222 5.17 17.94 -6.99
CA PHE A 222 5.70 18.89 -7.96
C PHE A 222 6.82 19.72 -7.32
N ALA A 223 7.99 19.74 -7.96
CA ALA A 223 8.99 20.79 -7.73
C ALA A 223 8.71 21.95 -8.70
N GLY A 224 8.78 23.19 -8.20
CA GLY A 224 8.60 24.38 -9.05
C GLY A 224 9.76 24.61 -10.02
N GLU A 225 9.55 25.46 -11.03
CA GLU A 225 10.56 25.80 -12.06
C GLU A 225 11.80 26.52 -11.48
N ASP A 226 11.68 27.17 -10.32
CA ASP A 226 12.82 27.61 -9.51
C ASP A 226 13.29 26.43 -8.63
N ASP A 227 14.51 25.92 -8.89
CA ASP A 227 15.11 24.63 -8.45
C ASP A 227 14.85 24.12 -7.01
N HIS A 228 14.40 24.96 -6.07
CA HIS A 228 14.24 24.64 -4.64
C HIS A 228 12.91 25.12 -4.01
N ALA A 229 11.85 25.38 -4.78
CA ALA A 229 10.55 25.79 -4.23
C ALA A 229 9.81 24.64 -3.51
N ASP A 230 10.02 24.54 -2.19
CA ASP A 230 9.10 24.04 -1.15
C ASP A 230 8.55 22.60 -1.21
N ALA A 231 9.09 21.73 -2.07
CA ALA A 231 8.68 20.31 -2.17
C ALA A 231 9.79 19.31 -1.72
N PRO A 232 9.49 18.35 -0.81
CA PRO A 232 8.31 18.34 0.06
C PRO A 232 8.36 19.54 1.03
N PRO A 233 7.24 19.91 1.69
CA PRO A 233 7.25 20.96 2.70
C PRO A 233 8.28 20.69 3.82
N PRO A 234 8.93 21.72 4.39
CA PRO A 234 9.90 21.53 5.47
C PRO A 234 9.29 20.80 6.68
N GLY A 235 9.85 19.62 7.00
CA GLY A 235 9.33 18.77 8.06
C GLY A 235 8.19 17.84 7.64
N ASP A 236 8.01 17.58 6.33
CA ASP A 236 7.09 16.55 5.83
C ASP A 236 7.31 15.19 6.51
N THR A 237 6.20 14.54 6.83
CA THR A 237 6.14 13.17 7.36
C THR A 237 5.13 12.31 6.60
N THR A 238 4.56 12.79 5.49
CA THR A 238 3.40 12.18 4.82
C THR A 238 3.66 10.71 4.47
N ALA A 239 4.77 10.39 3.79
CA ALA A 239 5.11 9.01 3.46
C ALA A 239 5.21 8.11 4.70
N ALA A 240 5.81 8.62 5.78
CA ALA A 240 5.94 7.87 7.04
C ALA A 240 4.59 7.68 7.77
N ASP A 241 3.69 8.66 7.70
CA ASP A 241 2.36 8.56 8.31
C ASP A 241 1.42 7.64 7.52
N LEU A 242 1.54 7.59 6.19
CA LEU A 242 0.87 6.61 5.34
C LEU A 242 1.39 5.19 5.63
N ALA A 243 2.72 5.00 5.68
CA ALA A 243 3.32 3.72 6.07
C ALA A 243 2.84 3.25 7.46
N ARG A 244 2.77 4.16 8.45
CA ARG A 244 2.21 3.85 9.78
C ARG A 244 0.74 3.43 9.72
N ALA A 245 -0.08 4.09 8.91
CA ALA A 245 -1.49 3.73 8.72
C ALA A 245 -1.64 2.33 8.11
N MET A 246 -0.84 1.99 7.09
CA MET A 246 -0.79 0.64 6.52
C MET A 246 -0.34 -0.39 7.57
N LEU A 247 0.67 -0.07 8.40
CA LEU A 247 1.09 -0.95 9.51
C LEU A 247 0.01 -1.15 10.58
N ASP A 248 -0.88 -0.18 10.81
CA ASP A 248 -2.04 -0.37 11.70
C ASP A 248 -3.10 -1.30 11.05
N LYS A 249 -3.24 -1.29 9.72
CA LYS A 249 -4.07 -2.26 8.99
C LYS A 249 -3.49 -3.68 9.08
N VAL A 250 -2.17 -3.85 8.90
CA VAL A 250 -1.48 -5.13 9.16
C VAL A 250 -1.77 -5.64 10.57
N ARG A 251 -1.66 -4.77 11.58
CA ARG A 251 -1.96 -5.12 12.97
C ARG A 251 -3.39 -5.64 13.14
N VAL A 252 -4.38 -4.93 12.61
CA VAL A 252 -5.80 -5.32 12.68
C VAL A 252 -6.05 -6.67 11.99
N LEU A 253 -5.42 -6.92 10.85
CA LEU A 253 -5.55 -8.17 10.09
C LEU A 253 -4.85 -9.35 10.77
N SER A 254 -3.75 -9.11 11.49
CA SER A 254 -2.99 -10.13 12.21
C SER A 254 -3.61 -10.58 13.55
N GLY A 255 -4.46 -9.72 14.14
CA GLY A 255 -5.20 -9.94 15.39
C GLY A 255 -4.55 -9.37 16.65
#